data_AF-A0ABD0NFG1-F1
#
_entry.id   AF-A0ABD0NFG1-F1
#
_cell.length_a   1.000
_cell.length_b   1.000
_cell.length_c   1.000
_cell.angle_alpha   90.00
_cell.angle_beta   90.00
_cell.angle_gamma   90.00
#
_symmetry.space_group_name_H-M   'P 1'
#
loop_
_entity.id
_entity.type
_entity.pdbx_description
1 polymer ?
#
loop_
_entity_poly.entity_id
_entity_poly.type
_entity_poly.pdbx_seq_one_letter_code
_entity_poly.pdbx_strand_id
1 'polypeptide(L)' 'MHMKFSQSKDGRYILGQNSPPFDTIPEVIHYYTTHKLPIKGAEHLSLLFPVL' A
#
# COMPACT_ATOMS: atom_id res chain seq x y z
N MET A 1 7.34 11.25 -2.01
CA MET A 1 5.92 10.90 -1.83
C MET A 1 5.80 10.14 -0.52
N HIS A 2 4.86 10.51 0.35
CA HIS A 2 4.60 9.80 1.60
C HIS A 2 3.19 9.23 1.59
N MET A 3 3.06 7.94 1.86
CA MET A 3 1.78 7.26 2.07
C MET A 3 1.67 6.88 3.55
N LYS A 4 0.45 6.83 4.06
CA LYS A 4 0.18 6.50 5.46
C LYS A 4 -0.52 5.16 5.55
N PHE A 5 -0.08 4.31 6.48
CA PHE A 5 -0.84 3.16 6.93
C PHE A 5 -1.91 3.59 7.93
N SER A 6 -3.13 3.12 7.74
CA SER A 6 -4.19 3.13 8.74
C SER A 6 -4.61 1.70 9.04
N GLN A 7 -5.09 1.48 10.27
CA GLN A 7 -5.71 0.23 10.67
C GLN A 7 -7.23 0.44 10.74
N SER A 8 -8.00 -0.42 10.10
CA SER A 8 -9.46 -0.42 10.18
C SER A 8 -9.94 -1.05 11.49
N LYS A 9 -11.24 -0.90 11.80
CA LYS A 9 -11.84 -1.37 13.06
C LYS A 9 -11.76 -2.89 13.25
N ASP A 10 -11.65 -3.63 12.15
CA ASP A 10 -11.48 -5.09 12.11
C ASP A 10 -10.00 -5.51 12.15
N GLY A 11 -9.08 -4.58 12.38
CA GLY A 11 -7.65 -4.86 12.55
C GLY A 11 -6.84 -4.93 11.26
N ARG A 12 -7.46 -4.77 10.09
CA ARG A 12 -6.78 -4.82 8.78
C ARG A 12 -6.02 -3.54 8.45
N TYR A 13 -5.00 -3.65 7.62
CA TYR A 13 -4.12 -2.56 7.21
C TYR A 13 -4.48 -2.01 5.84
N ILE A 14 -4.54 -0.68 5.74
CA ILE A 14 -4.86 0.07 4.51
C ILE A 14 -3.72 1.06 4.22
N LEU A 15 -3.23 1.10 2.98
CA LEU A 15 -2.24 2.07 2.53
C LEU A 15 -2.88 3.25 1.78
N GLY A 16 -2.96 4.42 2.42
CA GLY A 16 -3.63 5.59 1.84
C GLY A 16 -5.16 5.49 1.90
N GLN A 17 -5.87 6.03 0.90
CA GLN A 17 -7.34 6.15 0.90
C GLN A 17 -8.09 5.12 0.03
N ASN A 18 -7.41 4.50 -0.95
CA ASN A 18 -8.04 3.60 -1.93
C ASN A 18 -7.33 2.23 -2.03
N SER A 19 -6.53 1.88 -1.02
CA SER A 19 -5.95 0.55 -0.94
C SER A 19 -7.02 -0.45 -0.48
N PRO A 20 -7.02 -1.69 -1.00
CA PRO A 20 -7.73 -2.76 -0.34
C PRO A 20 -7.17 -2.99 1.08
N PRO A 21 -7.97 -3.57 1.98
CA PRO A 21 -7.52 -3.98 3.31
C PRO A 21 -6.71 -5.28 3.25
N PHE A 22 -5.66 -5.36 4.06
CA PHE A 22 -4.76 -6.52 4.16
C PHE A 22 -4.63 -6.99 5.61
N ASP A 23 -4.26 -8.25 5.84
CA ASP A 23 -4.15 -8.77 7.21
C ASP A 23 -2.82 -8.37 7.87
N THR A 24 -1.77 -8.14 7.08
CA THR A 24 -0.45 -7.72 7.60
C THR A 24 0.22 -6.66 6.72
N ILE A 25 1.12 -5.87 7.30
CA ILE A 25 1.90 -4.87 6.54
C ILE A 25 2.79 -5.52 5.46
N PRO A 26 3.53 -6.63 5.71
CA PRO A 26 4.33 -7.28 4.67
C PRO A 26 3.52 -7.71 3.44
N GLU A 27 2.26 -8.14 3.64
CA GLU A 27 1.34 -8.47 2.56
C GLU A 27 1.04 -7.25 1.67
N VAL A 28 0.78 -6.09 2.29
CA VAL A 28 0.56 -4.82 1.57
C VAL A 28 1.79 -4.47 0.72
N ILE A 29 2.98 -4.60 1.30
CA ILE A 29 4.24 -4.30 0.61
C ILE A 29 4.41 -5.23 -0.59
N HIS A 30 4.23 -6.54 -0.39
CA HIS A 30 4.34 -7.53 -1.47
C HIS A 30 3.34 -7.25 -2.60
N TYR A 31 2.08 -6.99 -2.28
CA TYR A 31 1.04 -6.70 -3.27
C TYR A 31 1.43 -5.53 -4.20
N TYR A 32 1.92 -4.44 -3.63
CA TYR A 32 2.31 -3.26 -4.41
C TYR A 32 3.66 -3.37 -5.12
N THR A 33 4.35 -4.53 -5.05
CA THR A 33 5.48 -4.82 -5.95
C THR A 33 5.04 -5.14 -7.37
N THR A 34 3.85 -5.73 -7.54
CA THR A 34 3.30 -6.10 -8.86
C THR A 34 2.06 -5.29 -9.25
N HIS A 35 1.52 -4.50 -8.34
CA HIS A 35 0.35 -3.65 -8.57
C HIS A 35 0.71 -2.17 -8.50
N LYS A 36 -0.05 -1.38 -9.25
CA LYS A 36 0.06 0.09 -9.24
C LYS A 36 -0.42 0.65 -7.90
N LEU A 37 0.31 1.63 -7.37
CA LEU A 37 -0.08 2.34 -6.16
C LEU A 37 -1.39 3.12 -6.39
N PRO A 38 -2.28 3.18 -5.38
CA PRO A 38 -3.60 3.78 -5.52
C PRO A 38 -3.53 5.31 -5.38
N ILE A 39 -2.80 5.96 -6.28
CA ILE A 39 -2.46 7.38 -6.22
C ILE A 39 -2.97 8.07 -7.47
N LYS A 40 -3.94 8.97 -7.28
CA LYS A 40 -4.51 9.75 -8.37
C LYS A 40 -3.44 10.62 -9.04
N GLY A 41 -3.28 10.48 -10.36
CA GLY A 41 -2.28 11.18 -11.17
C GLY A 41 -0.88 10.58 -11.13
N ALA A 42 -0.64 9.49 -10.40
CA ALA A 42 0.62 8.77 -10.33
C ALA A 42 0.42 7.25 -10.39
N GLU A 43 -0.57 6.80 -11.16
CA GLU A 43 -1.01 5.41 -11.27
C GLU A 43 0.03 4.51 -11.96
N HIS A 44 1.19 5.02 -12.36
CA HIS A 44 2.26 4.25 -12.97
C HIS A 44 3.33 3.78 -11.96
N LEU A 45 3.17 4.10 -10.67
CA LEU A 45 4.15 3.78 -9.63
C LEU A 45 3.86 2.44 -8.95
N SER A 46 4.91 1.70 -8.62
CA SER A 46 4.89 0.46 -7.81
C SER A 46 6.12 0.44 -6.88
N LEU A 47 6.11 -0.44 -5.88
CA LEU A 47 7.25 -0.63 -4.98
C LEU A 47 8.29 -1.55 -5.64
N LEU A 48 9.50 -1.04 -5.90
CA LEU A 48 10.50 -1.79 -6.66
C LEU A 48 11.62 -2.36 -5.79
N PHE A 49 12.24 -1.52 -4.96
CA PHE A 49 13.41 -1.90 -4.17
C PHE A 49 13.28 -1.36 -2.75
N PRO A 50 13.43 -2.21 -1.72
CA PRO A 50 13.55 -1.73 -0.35
C PRO A 50 14.88 -0.97 -0.19
N VAL A 51 14.86 0.06 0.64
CA VAL A 51 16.06 0.81 1.04
C VAL A 51 16.42 0.37 2.45
N LEU A 52 17.71 0.12 2.70
CA LEU A 52 18.27 -0.26 4.00
C LEU A 52 18.54 0.95 4.89
#